data_AF-A0A963SGB0-F1
#
_entry.id   AF-A0A963SGB0-F1
#
_cell.length_a   1.000
_cell.length_b   1.000
_cell.length_c   1.000
_cell.angle_alpha   90.00
_cell.angle_beta   90.00
_cell.angle_gamma   90.00
#
_symmetry.space_group_name_H-M   'P 1'
#
loop_
_entity.id
_entity.type
_entity.pdbx_description
1 polymer ?
#
loop_
_entity_poly.entity_id
_entity_poly.type
_entity_poly.pdbx_seq_one_letter_code
_entity_poly.pdbx_strand_id
1 'polypeptide(L)'
;SQDAQVLGDCYDGLRVIEHRLQMVEDRQTHSIPAGDGLAQVAGLAGFADPDAFLAHCRSLTEPVAERFDRLIDVERGDTGSTVASLPEELGQLGFVDPQGTAERVRGWSDGRYRSLRSPAALAAFEAIRPALLESLAEAPDPERALLRWEQLLESASSAINLFRLIEARPGLLEQLVR
;
A
#
# COMPACT_ATOMS: atom_id res chain seq x y z
N SER A 1 -23.92 0.86 -16.08
CA SER A 1 -22.91 1.72 -16.71
C SER A 1 -21.91 0.85 -17.45
N GLN A 2 -21.33 1.32 -18.56
CA GLN A 2 -20.30 0.59 -19.31
C GLN A 2 -19.12 0.18 -18.41
N ASP A 3 -18.76 1.02 -17.44
CA ASP A 3 -17.68 0.70 -16.49
C ASP A 3 -18.06 -0.42 -15.52
N ALA A 4 -19.30 -0.48 -15.05
CA ALA A 4 -19.75 -1.56 -14.17
C ALA A 4 -19.70 -2.93 -14.87
N GLN A 5 -19.97 -2.96 -16.19
CA GLN A 5 -19.87 -4.16 -17.00
C GLN A 5 -18.41 -4.62 -17.10
N VAL A 6 -17.50 -3.71 -17.46
CA VAL A 6 -16.07 -4.03 -17.60
C VAL A 6 -15.45 -4.47 -16.27
N LEU A 7 -15.78 -3.80 -15.16
CA LEU A 7 -15.30 -4.19 -13.84
C LEU A 7 -15.84 -5.56 -13.41
N GLY A 8 -17.10 -5.87 -13.74
CA GLY A 8 -17.69 -7.19 -13.51
C GLY A 8 -16.98 -8.30 -14.29
N ASP A 9 -16.77 -8.10 -15.58
CA ASP A 9 -16.11 -9.07 -16.45
C ASP A 9 -14.64 -9.30 -16.02
N CYS A 10 -13.93 -8.24 -15.66
CA CYS A 10 -12.58 -8.31 -15.09
C CYS A 10 -12.56 -9.07 -13.76
N TYR A 11 -13.51 -8.79 -12.87
CA TYR A 11 -13.64 -9.46 -11.58
C TYR A 11 -13.89 -10.96 -11.72
N ASP A 12 -14.83 -11.35 -12.58
CA ASP A 12 -15.16 -12.76 -12.84
C ASP A 12 -13.95 -13.51 -13.42
N GLY A 13 -13.22 -12.88 -14.35
CA GLY A 13 -11.97 -13.42 -14.89
C GLY A 13 -10.90 -13.62 -13.82
N LEU A 14 -10.68 -12.63 -12.95
CA LEU A 14 -9.71 -12.71 -11.86
C LEU A 14 -10.11 -13.77 -10.82
N ARG A 15 -11.40 -13.93 -10.51
CA ARG A 15 -11.91 -14.98 -9.63
C ARG A 15 -11.64 -16.39 -10.16
N VAL A 16 -11.78 -16.58 -11.46
CA VAL A 16 -11.45 -17.86 -12.11
C VAL A 16 -9.95 -18.17 -11.98
N ILE A 17 -9.08 -17.17 -12.16
CA ILE A 17 -7.63 -17.32 -12.00
C ILE A 17 -7.28 -17.62 -10.54
N GLU A 18 -7.89 -16.89 -9.59
CA GLU A 18 -7.70 -17.10 -8.15
C GLU A 18 -8.09 -18.53 -7.73
N HIS A 19 -9.26 -19.02 -8.15
CA HIS A 19 -9.68 -20.39 -7.84
C HIS A 19 -8.71 -21.44 -8.41
N ARG A 20 -8.17 -21.20 -9.61
CA ARG A 20 -7.17 -22.09 -10.21
C ARG A 20 -5.84 -22.06 -9.46
N LEU A 21 -5.40 -20.89 -9.02
CA LEU A 21 -4.22 -20.74 -8.15
C LEU A 21 -4.40 -21.49 -6.83
N GLN A 22 -5.58 -21.37 -6.20
CA GLN A 22 -5.93 -22.07 -4.97
C GLN A 22 -5.92 -23.60 -5.13
N MET A 23 -6.24 -24.12 -6.33
CA MET A 23 -6.15 -25.55 -6.63
C MET A 23 -4.70 -26.07 -6.79
N VAL A 24 -3.72 -25.22 -7.11
CA VAL A 24 -2.30 -25.62 -7.31
C VAL A 24 -1.56 -25.77 -5.98
N GLU A 25 -1.80 -24.88 -5.02
CA GLU A 25 -0.95 -24.79 -3.82
C GLU A 25 -1.53 -25.39 -2.53
N ASP A 26 -2.80 -25.81 -2.48
CA ASP A 26 -3.49 -26.28 -1.25
C ASP A 26 -3.28 -25.34 -0.03
N ARG A 27 -2.92 -24.08 -0.31
CA ARG A 27 -2.61 -22.98 0.61
C ARG A 27 -3.29 -21.73 0.08
N GLN A 28 -3.88 -20.94 0.97
CA GLN A 28 -4.47 -19.63 0.64
C GLN A 28 -3.37 -18.63 0.25
N THR A 29 -2.88 -18.68 -0.99
CA THR A 29 -1.92 -17.73 -1.54
C THR A 29 -2.61 -16.83 -2.56
N HIS A 30 -2.63 -15.51 -2.31
CA HIS A 30 -3.17 -14.49 -3.24
C HIS A 30 -2.07 -13.88 -4.13
N SER A 31 -0.99 -14.63 -4.41
CA SER A 31 0.18 -14.15 -5.16
C SER A 31 0.57 -15.16 -6.23
N ILE A 32 0.92 -14.66 -7.42
CA ILE A 32 1.41 -15.50 -8.50
C ILE A 32 2.84 -15.97 -8.15
N PRO A 33 3.13 -17.29 -8.14
CA PRO A 33 4.47 -17.78 -7.86
C PRO A 33 5.45 -17.41 -8.97
N ALA A 34 6.70 -17.12 -8.60
CA ALA A 34 7.79 -16.84 -9.55
C ALA A 34 8.51 -18.14 -9.96
N GLY A 35 9.24 -18.10 -11.09
CA GLY A 35 10.07 -19.23 -11.54
C GLY A 35 9.26 -20.44 -12.01
N ASP A 36 9.70 -21.65 -11.68
CA ASP A 36 9.09 -22.91 -12.14
C ASP A 36 7.62 -23.06 -11.75
N GLY A 37 7.17 -22.41 -10.67
CA GLY A 37 5.78 -22.39 -10.23
C GLY A 37 4.85 -21.67 -11.21
N LEU A 38 5.35 -20.68 -11.97
CA LEU A 38 4.55 -19.94 -12.94
C LEU A 38 4.12 -20.82 -14.12
N ALA A 39 5.01 -21.70 -14.59
CA ALA A 39 4.72 -22.63 -15.68
C ALA A 39 3.67 -23.68 -15.28
N GLN A 40 3.72 -24.15 -14.02
CA GLN A 40 2.73 -25.08 -13.48
C GLN A 40 1.35 -24.43 -13.40
N VAL A 41 1.28 -23.19 -12.88
CA VAL A 41 0.04 -22.41 -12.81
C VAL A 41 -0.52 -22.11 -14.21
N ALA A 42 0.33 -21.68 -15.15
CA ALA A 42 -0.09 -21.40 -16.52
C ALA A 42 -0.70 -22.63 -17.20
N GLY A 43 -0.03 -23.80 -17.06
CA GLY A 43 -0.54 -25.06 -17.60
C GLY A 43 -1.87 -25.49 -16.98
N LEU A 44 -2.02 -25.36 -15.65
CA LEU A 44 -3.28 -25.70 -14.98
C LEU A 44 -4.41 -24.71 -15.30
N ALA A 45 -4.07 -23.46 -15.58
CA ALA A 45 -5.00 -22.46 -16.10
C ALA A 45 -5.28 -22.62 -17.60
N GLY A 46 -4.72 -23.63 -18.27
CA GLY A 46 -4.99 -23.95 -19.68
C GLY A 46 -4.25 -23.06 -20.68
N PHE A 47 -3.19 -22.37 -20.25
CA PHE A 47 -2.34 -21.56 -21.11
C PHE A 47 -1.16 -22.36 -21.65
N ALA A 48 -0.73 -22.01 -22.86
CA ALA A 48 0.37 -22.69 -23.55
C ALA A 48 1.73 -22.44 -22.88
N ASP A 49 1.90 -21.26 -22.29
CA ASP A 49 3.15 -20.84 -21.65
C ASP A 49 2.90 -19.77 -20.55
N PRO A 50 3.88 -19.56 -19.66
CA PRO A 50 3.86 -18.51 -18.64
C PRO A 50 3.52 -17.10 -19.15
N ASP A 51 4.03 -16.72 -20.32
CA ASP A 51 3.92 -15.37 -20.84
C ASP A 51 2.49 -15.08 -21.33
N ALA A 52 1.84 -16.07 -21.94
CA ALA A 52 0.43 -16.03 -22.32
C ALA A 52 -0.48 -15.90 -21.09
N PHE A 53 -0.17 -16.60 -20.01
CA PHE A 53 -0.90 -16.47 -18.75
C PHE A 53 -0.73 -15.07 -18.15
N LEU A 54 0.50 -14.54 -18.08
CA LEU A 54 0.75 -13.18 -17.59
C LEU A 54 0.10 -12.11 -18.47
N ALA A 55 0.09 -12.29 -19.79
CA ALA A 55 -0.59 -11.38 -20.71
C ALA A 55 -2.10 -11.36 -20.48
N HIS A 56 -2.70 -12.53 -20.21
CA HIS A 56 -4.11 -12.62 -19.85
C HIS A 56 -4.40 -11.93 -18.51
N CYS A 57 -3.60 -12.18 -17.48
CA CYS A 57 -3.72 -11.46 -16.20
C CYS A 57 -3.65 -9.95 -16.39
N ARG A 58 -2.68 -9.45 -17.18
CA ARG A 58 -2.57 -8.02 -17.52
C ARG A 58 -3.82 -7.49 -18.20
N SER A 59 -4.36 -8.23 -19.18
CA SER A 59 -5.58 -7.83 -19.89
C SER A 59 -6.81 -7.67 -18.99
N LEU A 60 -6.84 -8.37 -17.85
CA LEU A 60 -7.90 -8.25 -16.86
C LEU A 60 -7.62 -7.11 -15.86
N THR A 61 -6.36 -6.86 -15.50
CA THR A 61 -6.00 -5.84 -14.50
C THR A 61 -5.84 -4.44 -15.07
N GLU A 62 -5.40 -4.30 -16.32
CA GLU A 62 -5.13 -3.00 -16.97
C GLU A 62 -6.40 -2.14 -17.12
N PRO A 63 -7.56 -2.67 -17.57
CA PRO A 63 -8.79 -1.88 -17.63
C PRO A 63 -9.31 -1.43 -16.26
N VAL A 64 -8.98 -2.19 -15.20
CA VAL A 64 -9.32 -1.85 -13.81
C VAL A 64 -8.39 -0.74 -13.33
N ALA A 65 -7.08 -0.85 -13.57
CA ALA A 65 -6.10 0.18 -13.24
C ALA A 65 -6.43 1.52 -13.91
N GLU A 66 -6.70 1.54 -15.23
CA GLU A 66 -7.09 2.75 -15.96
C GLU A 66 -8.37 3.41 -15.43
N ARG A 67 -9.30 2.62 -14.88
CA ARG A 67 -10.55 3.14 -14.29
C ARG A 67 -10.33 3.67 -12.89
N PHE A 68 -9.49 3.02 -12.10
CA PHE A 68 -9.05 3.55 -10.81
C PHE A 68 -8.25 4.84 -10.98
N ASP A 69 -7.32 4.89 -11.94
CA ASP A 69 -6.56 6.10 -12.27
C ASP A 69 -7.49 7.24 -12.68
N ARG A 70 -8.48 6.96 -13.54
CA ARG A 70 -9.50 7.96 -13.90
C ARG A 70 -10.38 8.38 -12.73
N LEU A 71 -10.75 7.47 -11.83
CA LEU A 71 -11.52 7.81 -10.63
C LEU A 71 -10.72 8.73 -9.72
N ILE A 72 -9.43 8.42 -9.51
CA ILE A 72 -8.49 9.26 -8.76
C ILE A 72 -8.33 10.62 -9.45
N ASP A 73 -8.23 10.67 -10.78
CA ASP A 73 -8.12 11.92 -11.54
C ASP A 73 -9.42 12.74 -11.55
N VAL A 74 -10.59 12.09 -11.49
CA VAL A 74 -11.88 12.76 -11.31
C VAL A 74 -12.05 13.28 -9.88
N GLU A 75 -11.62 12.54 -8.86
CA GLU A 75 -11.54 13.02 -7.48
C GLU A 75 -10.59 14.24 -7.35
N ARG A 76 -9.47 14.24 -8.11
CA ARG A 76 -8.55 15.38 -8.25
C ARG A 76 -9.14 16.55 -9.05
N GLY A 77 -10.07 16.29 -9.96
CA GLY A 77 -10.66 17.28 -10.87
C GLY A 77 -11.94 17.95 -10.35
N ASP A 78 -12.71 17.27 -9.50
CA ASP A 78 -13.98 17.77 -8.93
C ASP A 78 -13.80 18.35 -7.52
N THR A 79 -12.61 18.21 -6.94
CA THR A 79 -12.18 19.06 -5.83
C THR A 79 -11.30 20.17 -6.40
N GLY A 80 -11.66 21.43 -6.17
CA GLY A 80 -10.73 22.57 -6.30
C GLY A 80 -9.58 22.51 -5.29
N SER A 81 -9.17 21.31 -4.87
CA SER A 81 -8.08 21.01 -3.98
C SER A 81 -7.05 20.26 -4.81
N THR A 82 -6.02 20.97 -5.24
CA THR A 82 -4.71 20.35 -5.47
C THR A 82 -4.48 19.36 -4.34
N VAL A 83 -4.55 18.06 -4.61
CA VAL A 83 -4.01 17.06 -3.69
C VAL A 83 -2.55 17.42 -3.58
N ALA A 84 -2.20 18.07 -2.48
CA ALA A 84 -0.86 18.55 -2.25
C ALA A 84 0.06 17.33 -2.35
N SER A 85 1.14 17.46 -3.10
CA SER A 85 2.16 16.42 -3.09
C SER A 85 2.64 16.22 -1.64
N LEU A 86 3.07 15.01 -1.27
CA LEU A 86 3.56 14.75 0.10
C LEU A 86 4.58 15.81 0.59
N PRO A 87 5.53 16.32 -0.21
CA PRO A 87 6.39 17.43 0.20
C PRO A 87 5.63 18.76 0.45
N GLU A 88 4.58 19.06 -0.31
CA GLU A 88 3.74 20.24 -0.07
C GLU A 88 2.91 20.08 1.21
N GLU A 89 2.35 18.90 1.47
CA GLU A 89 1.65 18.58 2.73
C GLU A 89 2.59 18.76 3.93
N LEU A 90 3.80 18.19 3.86
CA LEU A 90 4.81 18.33 4.91
C LEU A 90 5.28 19.79 5.07
N GLY A 91 5.33 20.54 3.97
CA GLY A 91 5.61 21.98 4.01
C GLY A 91 4.51 22.77 4.75
N GLN A 92 3.24 22.42 4.53
CA GLN A 92 2.10 23.01 5.24
C GLN A 92 2.07 22.65 6.72
N LEU A 93 2.53 21.44 7.07
CA LEU A 93 2.69 20.99 8.45
C LEU A 93 3.88 21.67 9.16
N GLY A 94 4.76 22.36 8.44
CA GLY A 94 5.87 23.13 9.02
C GLY A 94 7.18 22.37 9.19
N PHE A 95 7.38 21.26 8.48
CA PHE A 95 8.68 20.57 8.46
C PHE A 95 9.76 21.47 7.83
N VAL A 96 10.95 21.48 8.43
CA VAL A 96 12.09 22.32 7.98
C VAL A 96 12.63 21.87 6.61
N ASP A 97 12.64 20.56 6.36
CA ASP A 97 13.00 19.97 5.07
C ASP A 97 11.89 19.02 4.57
N PRO A 98 10.85 19.55 3.89
CA PRO A 98 9.74 18.74 3.42
C PRO A 98 10.12 17.71 2.36
N GLN A 99 11.13 18.00 1.53
CA GLN A 99 11.59 17.07 0.49
C GLN A 99 12.33 15.89 1.10
N GLY A 100 13.32 16.15 1.97
CA GLY A 100 14.03 15.07 2.67
C GLY A 100 13.11 14.26 3.58
N THR A 101 12.15 14.90 4.24
CA THR A 101 11.15 14.19 5.05
C THR A 101 10.24 13.30 4.19
N ALA A 102 9.81 13.77 3.01
CA ALA A 102 9.02 12.96 2.09
C ALA A 102 9.77 11.72 1.60
N GLU A 103 11.07 11.84 1.31
CA GLU A 103 11.92 10.69 0.94
C GLU A 103 12.02 9.67 2.07
N ARG A 104 12.21 10.13 3.32
CA ARG A 104 12.23 9.25 4.49
C ARG A 104 10.92 8.51 4.69
N VAL A 105 9.79 9.23 4.63
CA VAL A 105 8.44 8.68 4.79
C VAL A 105 8.17 7.61 3.73
N ARG A 106 8.49 7.85 2.46
CA ARG A 106 8.38 6.83 1.39
C ARG A 106 9.22 5.60 1.71
N GLY A 107 10.45 5.81 2.17
CA GLY A 107 11.37 4.74 2.56
C GLY A 107 10.88 3.85 3.70
N TRP A 108 9.88 4.27 4.49
CA TRP A 108 9.30 3.43 5.54
C TRP A 108 8.49 2.26 4.96
N SER A 109 7.79 2.48 3.84
CA SER A 109 6.94 1.48 3.18
C SER A 109 7.68 0.60 2.17
N ASP A 110 8.95 0.89 1.85
CA ASP A 110 9.79 0.14 0.89
C ASP A 110 10.30 -1.22 1.42
N GLY A 111 9.81 -1.70 2.55
CA GLY A 111 10.16 -3.02 3.10
C GLY A 111 11.53 -3.11 3.78
N ARG A 112 12.22 -1.97 3.96
CA ARG A 112 13.47 -1.88 4.74
C ARG A 112 13.27 -2.29 6.20
N TYR A 113 12.12 -1.92 6.77
CA TYR A 113 11.75 -2.29 8.13
C TYR A 113 10.98 -3.60 8.16
N ARG A 114 11.48 -4.57 8.95
CA ARG A 114 10.80 -5.87 9.13
C ARG A 114 9.37 -5.69 9.66
N SER A 115 9.17 -4.69 10.51
CA SER A 115 7.89 -4.33 11.12
C SER A 115 6.80 -3.88 10.12
N LEU A 116 7.20 -3.47 8.91
CA LEU A 116 6.34 -2.96 7.83
C LEU A 116 6.34 -3.87 6.59
N ARG A 117 6.77 -5.14 6.69
CA ARG A 117 6.80 -6.05 5.51
C ARG A 117 5.47 -6.73 5.21
N SER A 118 4.64 -6.95 6.22
CA SER A 118 3.37 -7.65 6.00
C SER A 118 2.32 -6.71 5.42
N PRO A 119 1.47 -7.15 4.47
CA PRO A 119 0.40 -6.32 3.91
C PRO A 119 -0.52 -5.72 4.98
N ALA A 120 -0.81 -6.49 6.03
CA ALA A 120 -1.66 -6.05 7.13
C ALA A 120 -0.98 -4.98 8.02
N ALA A 121 0.35 -5.01 8.16
CA ALA A 121 1.09 -3.97 8.87
C ALA A 121 1.20 -2.69 8.04
N LEU A 122 1.40 -2.80 6.72
CA LEU A 122 1.38 -1.65 5.82
C LEU A 122 0.01 -0.98 5.82
N ALA A 123 -1.08 -1.73 5.71
CA ALA A 123 -2.43 -1.18 5.77
C ALA A 123 -2.71 -0.44 7.09
N ALA A 124 -2.32 -1.04 8.22
CA ALA A 124 -2.47 -0.40 9.53
C ALA A 124 -1.58 0.84 9.69
N PHE A 125 -0.39 0.84 9.08
CA PHE A 125 0.51 1.99 9.07
C PHE A 125 -0.05 3.15 8.22
N GLU A 126 -0.49 2.87 6.99
CA GLU A 126 -1.08 3.89 6.11
C GLU A 126 -2.34 4.51 6.74
N ALA A 127 -3.12 3.76 7.50
CA ALA A 127 -4.28 4.27 8.23
C ALA A 127 -3.91 5.31 9.31
N ILE A 128 -2.78 5.13 10.00
CA ILE A 128 -2.34 6.05 11.05
C ILE A 128 -1.39 7.15 10.55
N ARG A 129 -0.91 7.04 9.31
CA ARG A 129 0.14 7.91 8.74
C ARG A 129 -0.21 9.41 8.78
N PRO A 130 -1.43 9.86 8.41
CA PRO A 130 -1.76 11.28 8.47
C PRO A 130 -1.63 11.86 9.90
N ALA A 131 -2.26 11.21 10.88
CA ALA A 131 -2.21 11.62 12.28
C ALA A 131 -0.80 11.54 12.88
N LEU A 132 0.01 10.57 12.44
CA LEU A 132 1.42 10.47 12.81
C LEU A 132 2.21 11.67 12.28
N LEU A 133 2.05 12.04 11.01
CA LEU A 133 2.78 13.18 10.42
C LEU A 133 2.42 14.50 11.08
N GLU A 134 1.13 14.71 11.40
CA GLU A 134 0.67 15.86 12.20
C GLU A 134 1.33 15.87 13.58
N SER A 135 1.30 14.74 14.30
CA SER A 135 1.91 14.64 15.64
C SER A 135 3.42 14.89 15.62
N LEU A 136 4.12 14.39 14.59
CA LEU A 136 5.55 14.61 14.40
C LEU A 136 5.87 16.08 14.12
N ALA A 137 5.01 16.77 13.37
CA ALA A 137 5.16 18.19 13.08
C ALA A 137 4.92 19.09 14.30
N GLU A 138 3.95 18.72 15.15
CA GLU A 138 3.64 19.44 16.40
C GLU A 138 4.67 19.21 17.52
N ALA A 139 5.60 18.28 17.32
CA ALA A 139 6.64 17.97 18.30
C ALA A 139 7.53 19.19 18.59
N PRO A 140 8.03 19.37 19.83
CA PRO A 140 9.00 20.43 20.14
C PRO A 140 10.29 20.36 19.31
N ASP A 141 10.66 19.16 18.86
CA ASP A 141 11.80 18.89 17.98
C ASP A 141 11.39 17.80 16.95
N PRO A 142 10.85 18.20 15.78
CA PRO A 142 10.35 17.28 14.76
C PRO A 142 11.41 16.32 14.22
N GLU A 143 12.66 16.77 14.09
CA GLU A 143 13.76 15.94 13.59
C GLU A 143 14.09 14.83 14.60
N ARG A 144 14.16 15.18 15.88
CA ARG A 144 14.39 14.19 16.94
C ARG A 144 13.22 13.21 17.07
N ALA A 145 11.98 13.68 16.88
CA ALA A 145 10.80 12.84 16.86
C ALA A 145 10.80 11.84 15.69
N LEU A 146 11.14 12.31 14.48
CA LEU A 146 11.32 11.46 13.29
C LEU A 146 12.36 10.36 13.52
N LEU A 147 13.52 10.71 14.09
CA LEU A 147 14.57 9.74 14.40
C LEU A 147 14.12 8.68 15.42
N ARG A 148 13.39 9.09 16.47
CA ARG A 148 12.83 8.14 17.46
C ARG A 148 11.83 7.18 16.81
N TRP A 149 10.97 7.71 15.94
CA TRP A 149 10.02 6.88 15.19
C TRP A 149 10.74 5.85 14.32
N GLU A 150 11.76 6.26 13.57
CA GLU A 150 12.55 5.33 12.74
C GLU A 150 13.28 4.26 13.57
N GLN A 151 13.82 4.62 14.74
CA GLN A 151 14.42 3.66 15.68
C GLN A 151 13.39 2.68 16.25
N LEU A 152 12.15 3.13 16.49
CA LEU A 152 11.06 2.27 16.91
C LEU A 152 10.71 1.26 15.79
N LEU A 153 10.64 1.71 14.54
CA LEU A 153 10.40 0.82 13.40
C LEU A 153 11.52 -0.22 13.22
N GLU A 154 12.77 0.17 13.47
CA GLU A 154 13.95 -0.69 13.38
C GLU A 154 14.01 -1.74 14.49
N SER A 155 13.71 -1.33 15.73
CA SER A 155 13.76 -2.20 16.91
C SER A 155 12.53 -3.11 17.05
N ALA A 156 11.40 -2.73 16.48
CA ALA A 156 10.18 -3.52 16.54
C ALA A 156 10.26 -4.79 15.68
N SER A 157 10.09 -5.96 16.31
CA SER A 157 9.96 -7.24 15.60
C SER A 157 8.64 -7.35 14.83
N SER A 158 7.59 -6.68 15.30
CA SER A 158 6.28 -6.49 14.65
C SER A 158 5.65 -5.20 15.16
N ALA A 159 5.07 -4.39 14.26
CA ALA A 159 4.40 -3.15 14.63
C ALA A 159 2.88 -3.17 14.41
N ILE A 160 2.32 -4.26 13.91
CA ILE A 160 0.88 -4.33 13.56
C ILE A 160 -0.05 -4.09 14.75
N ASN A 161 0.25 -4.67 15.90
CA ASN A 161 -0.57 -4.49 17.11
C ASN A 161 -0.43 -3.07 17.66
N LEU A 162 0.76 -2.48 17.54
CA LEU A 162 1.00 -1.09 17.94
C LEU A 162 0.19 -0.14 17.05
N PHE A 163 0.21 -0.32 15.73
CA PHE A 163 -0.54 0.53 14.82
C PHE A 163 -2.05 0.40 15.03
N ARG A 164 -2.57 -0.81 15.23
CA ARG A 164 -3.99 -1.01 15.58
C ARG A 164 -4.37 -0.36 16.91
N LEU A 165 -3.47 -0.37 17.89
CA LEU A 165 -3.69 0.33 19.17
C LEU A 165 -3.72 1.85 18.98
N ILE A 166 -2.85 2.38 18.12
CA ILE A 166 -2.80 3.80 17.77
C ILE A 166 -4.05 4.20 16.98
N GLU A 167 -4.47 3.40 16.00
CA GLU A 167 -5.70 3.60 15.23
C GLU A 167 -6.92 3.65 16.15
N ALA A 168 -6.99 2.74 17.12
CA ALA A 168 -8.06 2.74 18.12
C ALA A 168 -7.96 3.88 19.15
N ARG A 169 -6.75 4.44 19.36
CA ARG A 169 -6.47 5.50 20.36
C ARG A 169 -5.40 6.47 19.84
N PRO A 170 -5.80 7.47 19.03
CA PRO A 170 -4.85 8.39 18.38
C PRO A 170 -3.94 9.15 19.34
N GLY A 171 -4.42 9.51 20.54
CA GLY A 171 -3.63 10.22 21.57
C GLY A 171 -2.40 9.47 22.09
N LEU A 172 -2.21 8.19 21.73
CA LEU A 172 -0.95 7.47 21.99
C LEU A 172 0.20 7.99 21.11
N LEU A 173 -0.08 8.58 19.94
CA LEU A 173 0.93 9.18 19.08
C LEU A 173 1.65 10.33 19.78
N GLU A 174 0.90 11.19 20.48
CA GLU A 174 1.46 12.31 21.24
C GLU A 174 2.45 11.85 22.32
N GLN A 175 2.24 10.67 22.90
CA GLN A 175 3.14 10.10 23.92
C GLN A 175 4.39 9.48 23.32
N LEU A 176 4.32 8.95 22.09
CA LEU A 176 5.48 8.38 21.40
C LEU A 176 6.43 9.46 20.88
N VAL A 177 5.88 10.64 20.55
CA VAL A 177 6.61 11.74 19.94
C VAL A 177 7.28 12.67 20.97
N ARG A 178 6.76 12.73 22.20
CA ARG A 178 7.32 13.53 23.31
C ARG A 178 8.60 12.92 23.90
#